data_AF-A0A2E8GFI7-F1
#
_entry.id   AF-A0A2E8GFI7-F1
#
_cell.length_a   1.000
_cell.length_b   1.000
_cell.length_c   1.000
_cell.angle_alpha   90.00
_cell.angle_beta   90.00
_cell.angle_gamma   90.00
#
_symmetry.space_group_name_H-M   'P 1'
#
loop_
_entity.id
_entity.type
_entity.pdbx_description
1 polymer ?
#
loop_
_entity_poly.entity_id
_entity_poly.type
_entity_poly.pdbx_seq_one_letter_code
_entity_poly.pdbx_strand_id
1 'polypeptide(L)'
;MATPHIDAERGDFASVVLMPGDPLRATYIAERHLEDAHLVTNVRNVSGYTGSYKGLSVSVMASGMGVPSAAIYITELYRFYDVKTIIRVGTAGVFDPTLELRRVVAATECITNSSMPAQVFANEARPLTPTPALANMALRVATETGLDLATGKVFTTDIFYEPDEDLAARMAADGVLCVEMETAGLYALAAAEGGRALSLLTMSDHLSTGESLSLDERQTSLDQMIEFALAVVLADSQAIE
;
A
#
# COMPACT_ATOMS: atom_id res chain seq x y z
N MET A 1 5.01 -13.45 20.79
CA MET A 1 6.44 -13.21 20.96
C MET A 1 6.83 -12.09 20.02
N ALA A 2 7.41 -11.02 20.57
CA ALA A 2 7.94 -9.90 19.81
C ALA A 2 8.98 -10.32 18.77
N THR A 3 9.11 -9.52 17.72
CA THR A 3 10.15 -9.61 16.69
C THR A 3 11.12 -8.43 16.85
N PRO A 4 12.24 -8.38 16.11
CA PRO A 4 13.20 -7.27 16.26
C PRO A 4 12.63 -5.88 15.90
N HIS A 5 11.54 -5.79 15.13
CA HIS A 5 10.97 -4.52 14.67
C HIS A 5 9.50 -4.32 15.09
N ILE A 6 8.86 -5.32 15.69
CA ILE A 6 7.50 -5.26 16.22
C ILE A 6 7.50 -5.81 17.65
N ASP A 7 7.34 -4.91 18.62
CA ASP A 7 7.09 -5.26 20.03
C ASP A 7 5.59 -5.40 20.24
N ALA A 8 5.06 -6.58 19.90
CA ALA A 8 3.66 -6.98 20.05
C ALA A 8 3.58 -8.49 20.26
N GLU A 9 2.46 -8.96 20.80
CA GLU A 9 2.13 -10.37 20.92
C GLU A 9 1.32 -10.91 19.72
N ARG A 10 1.31 -12.23 19.58
CA ARG A 10 0.45 -12.88 18.57
C ARG A 10 -1.00 -12.67 18.98
N GLY A 11 -1.82 -12.17 18.05
CA GLY A 11 -3.21 -11.80 18.30
C GLY A 11 -3.43 -10.31 18.50
N ASP A 12 -2.36 -9.51 18.67
CA ASP A 12 -2.48 -8.05 18.77
C ASP A 12 -2.80 -7.41 17.42
N PHE A 13 -2.37 -8.02 16.31
CA PHE A 13 -2.75 -7.61 14.96
C PHE A 13 -4.01 -8.36 14.49
N ALA A 14 -4.89 -7.63 13.80
CA ALA A 14 -5.97 -8.21 13.02
C ALA A 14 -5.43 -9.00 11.83
N SER A 15 -6.28 -9.84 11.23
CA SER A 15 -5.92 -10.59 10.02
C SER A 15 -5.71 -9.69 8.78
N VAL A 16 -6.15 -8.43 8.84
CA VAL A 16 -5.99 -7.44 7.77
C VAL A 16 -5.28 -6.20 8.30
N VAL A 17 -4.24 -5.77 7.58
CA VAL A 17 -3.46 -4.55 7.90
C VAL A 17 -3.54 -3.56 6.75
N LEU A 18 -3.96 -2.33 7.05
CA LEU A 18 -3.69 -1.17 6.18
C LEU A 18 -2.26 -0.69 6.40
N MET A 19 -1.53 -0.42 5.33
CA MET A 19 -0.09 -0.14 5.40
C MET A 19 0.30 1.14 4.67
N PRO A 20 0.26 2.30 5.35
CA PRO A 20 0.90 3.51 4.83
C PRO A 20 2.43 3.42 4.92
N GLY A 21 3.14 4.35 4.27
CA GLY A 21 4.59 4.52 4.47
C GLY A 21 4.92 5.26 5.78
N ASP A 22 4.16 6.33 6.05
CA ASP A 22 4.40 7.26 7.16
C ASP A 22 3.74 6.78 8.49
N PRO A 23 4.50 6.63 9.58
CA PRO A 23 3.96 6.36 10.92
C PRO A 23 2.91 7.37 11.41
N LEU A 24 3.06 8.66 11.08
CA LEU A 24 2.07 9.67 11.44
C LEU A 24 0.75 9.44 10.70
N ARG A 25 0.81 8.92 9.47
CA ARG A 25 -0.38 8.51 8.72
C ARG A 25 -1.02 7.26 9.32
N ALA A 26 -0.23 6.32 9.84
CA ALA A 26 -0.77 5.17 10.56
C ALA A 26 -1.55 5.61 11.82
N THR A 27 -0.98 6.54 12.60
CA THR A 27 -1.66 7.15 13.75
C THR A 27 -2.93 7.88 13.31
N TYR A 28 -2.86 8.69 12.26
CA TYR A 28 -4.03 9.41 11.74
C TYR A 28 -5.17 8.47 11.33
N ILE A 29 -4.87 7.39 10.60
CA ILE A 29 -5.87 6.39 10.21
C ILE A 29 -6.50 5.76 11.46
N ALA A 30 -5.68 5.37 12.44
CA ALA A 30 -6.16 4.74 13.67
C ALA A 30 -7.11 5.66 14.45
N GLU A 31 -6.72 6.91 14.65
CA GLU A 31 -7.51 7.87 15.45
C GLU A 31 -8.78 8.33 14.76
N ARG A 32 -8.77 8.45 13.43
CA ARG A 32 -9.86 9.07 12.68
C ARG A 32 -10.87 8.07 12.12
N HIS A 33 -10.41 6.87 11.77
CA HIS A 33 -11.18 5.90 10.98
C HIS A 33 -11.47 4.59 11.70
N LEU A 34 -10.82 4.29 12.83
CA LEU A 34 -11.04 3.08 13.61
C LEU A 34 -11.69 3.39 14.97
N GLU A 35 -12.63 2.55 15.38
CA GLU A 35 -13.24 2.54 16.71
C GLU A 35 -12.36 1.74 17.68
N ASP A 36 -12.22 2.21 18.92
CA ASP A 36 -11.41 1.58 19.99
C ASP A 36 -9.97 1.24 19.58
N ALA A 37 -9.37 2.09 18.74
CA ALA A 37 -8.00 1.93 18.29
C ALA A 37 -7.01 2.04 19.45
N HIS A 38 -6.12 1.06 19.57
CA HIS A 38 -5.04 1.05 20.55
C HIS A 38 -3.70 0.77 19.88
N LEU A 39 -2.64 1.36 20.43
CA LEU A 39 -1.28 1.18 19.95
C LEU A 39 -0.81 -0.24 20.31
N VAL A 40 -0.40 -1.01 19.32
CA VAL A 40 0.15 -2.36 19.51
C VAL A 40 1.67 -2.39 19.44
N THR A 41 2.28 -1.47 18.71
CA THR A 41 3.74 -1.32 18.69
C THR A 41 4.17 0.08 18.30
N ASN A 42 5.38 0.48 18.70
CA ASN A 42 6.01 1.74 18.27
C ASN A 42 7.55 1.62 18.19
N VAL A 43 8.06 0.42 17.95
CA VAL A 43 9.50 0.19 17.80
C VAL A 43 10.02 1.02 16.62
N ARG A 44 11.13 1.75 16.83
CA ARG A 44 11.74 2.66 15.84
C ARG A 44 10.81 3.79 15.35
N ASN A 45 9.80 4.16 16.14
CA ASN A 45 8.74 5.10 15.76
C ASN A 45 7.90 4.62 14.57
N VAL A 46 7.85 3.31 14.33
CA VAL A 46 6.93 2.73 13.35
C VAL A 46 5.69 2.26 14.09
N SER A 47 4.73 3.18 14.22
CA SER A 47 3.48 2.95 14.94
C SER A 47 2.61 1.91 14.23
N GLY A 48 2.15 0.93 15.00
CA GLY A 48 1.09 -0.01 14.62
C GLY A 48 -0.06 0.08 15.60
N TYR A 49 -1.29 0.05 15.08
CA TYR A 49 -2.52 0.09 15.85
C TYR A 49 -3.46 -1.03 15.42
N THR A 50 -4.33 -1.44 16.35
CA THR A 50 -5.47 -2.30 16.06
C THR A 50 -6.72 -1.66 16.62
N GLY A 51 -7.80 -1.70 15.85
CA GLY A 51 -9.13 -1.23 16.26
C GLY A 51 -10.21 -1.98 15.50
N SER A 52 -11.37 -1.37 15.37
CA SER A 52 -12.46 -1.91 14.56
C SER A 52 -13.02 -0.89 13.57
N TYR A 53 -13.50 -1.37 12.43
CA TYR A 53 -14.21 -0.59 11.43
C TYR A 53 -15.53 -1.29 11.12
N LYS A 54 -16.66 -0.69 11.51
CA LYS A 54 -18.01 -1.28 11.34
C LYS A 54 -18.10 -2.72 11.91
N GLY A 55 -17.49 -2.94 13.07
CA GLY A 55 -17.46 -4.22 13.77
C GLY A 55 -16.38 -5.21 13.28
N LEU A 56 -15.68 -4.93 12.18
CA LEU A 56 -14.57 -5.74 11.69
C LEU A 56 -13.26 -5.30 12.34
N SER A 57 -12.49 -6.23 12.91
CA SER A 57 -11.15 -5.92 13.43
C SER A 57 -10.19 -5.61 12.29
N VAL A 58 -9.52 -4.45 12.37
CA VAL A 58 -8.57 -3.97 11.35
C VAL A 58 -7.36 -3.38 12.06
N SER A 59 -6.18 -3.68 11.54
CA SER A 59 -4.94 -3.04 11.98
C SER A 59 -4.46 -2.01 10.96
N VAL A 60 -3.68 -1.04 11.42
CA VAL A 60 -2.92 -0.13 10.57
C VAL A 60 -1.49 -0.05 11.08
N MET A 61 -0.51 -0.18 10.19
CA MET A 61 0.90 -0.09 10.57
C MET A 61 1.72 0.52 9.45
N ALA A 62 2.62 1.43 9.79
CA ALA A 62 3.52 2.01 8.80
C ALA A 62 4.59 1.03 8.31
N SER A 63 5.07 1.25 7.09
CA SER A 63 6.12 0.44 6.44
C SER A 63 7.47 1.16 6.32
N GLY A 64 7.51 2.46 6.56
CA GLY A 64 8.65 3.31 6.21
C GLY A 64 8.71 3.60 4.71
N MET A 65 9.91 3.89 4.20
CA MET A 65 10.15 4.20 2.79
C MET A 65 11.17 3.22 2.19
N GLY A 66 10.93 2.81 0.96
CA GLY A 66 11.73 1.86 0.19
C GLY A 66 11.37 0.40 0.46
N VAL A 67 11.61 -0.41 -0.57
CA VAL A 67 11.43 -1.86 -0.55
C VAL A 67 12.10 -2.53 0.65
N PRO A 68 13.35 -2.19 1.05
CA PRO A 68 13.99 -2.83 2.19
C PRO A 68 13.29 -2.56 3.54
N SER A 69 12.75 -1.35 3.74
CA SER A 69 12.03 -1.01 4.97
C SER A 69 10.71 -1.78 5.04
N ALA A 70 9.91 -1.68 3.97
CA ALA A 70 8.61 -2.35 3.90
C ALA A 70 8.75 -3.87 4.04
N ALA A 71 9.80 -4.45 3.44
CA ALA A 71 10.03 -5.88 3.46
C ALA A 71 10.13 -6.48 4.87
N ILE A 72 10.74 -5.75 5.81
CA ILE A 72 10.88 -6.18 7.20
C ILE A 72 9.49 -6.35 7.83
N TYR A 73 8.69 -5.29 7.81
CA TYR A 73 7.39 -5.28 8.46
C TYR A 73 6.40 -6.23 7.80
N ILE A 74 6.37 -6.28 6.47
CA ILE A 74 5.51 -7.19 5.70
C ILE A 74 5.82 -8.65 6.04
N THR A 75 7.10 -9.01 6.06
CA THR A 75 7.53 -10.37 6.40
C THR A 75 7.17 -10.73 7.83
N GLU A 76 7.40 -9.82 8.79
CA GLU A 76 7.12 -10.10 10.19
C GLU A 76 5.61 -10.26 10.45
N LEU A 77 4.79 -9.39 9.85
CA LEU A 77 3.33 -9.45 9.94
C LEU A 77 2.77 -10.79 9.43
N TYR A 78 3.22 -11.25 8.24
CA TYR A 78 2.77 -12.52 7.70
C TYR A 78 3.25 -13.73 8.52
N ARG A 79 4.54 -13.77 8.91
CA ARG A 79 5.15 -14.96 9.55
C ARG A 79 4.81 -15.10 11.03
N PHE A 80 4.77 -14.00 11.76
CA PHE A 80 4.75 -14.03 13.22
C PHE A 80 3.42 -13.58 13.83
N TYR A 81 2.62 -12.78 13.11
CA TYR A 81 1.42 -12.12 13.64
C TYR A 81 0.10 -12.57 12.97
N ASP A 82 0.11 -13.64 12.18
CA ASP A 82 -1.08 -14.21 11.53
C ASP A 82 -1.84 -13.28 10.60
N VAL A 83 -1.23 -12.17 10.18
CA VAL A 83 -1.78 -11.30 9.14
C VAL A 83 -1.95 -12.11 7.87
N LYS A 84 -3.09 -11.95 7.20
CA LYS A 84 -3.44 -12.65 5.95
C LYS A 84 -3.52 -11.69 4.77
N THR A 85 -3.92 -10.45 5.02
CA THR A 85 -4.08 -9.43 3.99
C THR A 85 -3.37 -8.16 4.38
N ILE A 86 -2.60 -7.60 3.45
CA ILE A 86 -2.00 -6.27 3.59
C ILE A 86 -2.50 -5.40 2.43
N ILE A 87 -3.17 -4.30 2.72
CA ILE A 87 -3.52 -3.29 1.73
C ILE A 87 -2.65 -2.07 1.96
N ARG A 88 -1.72 -1.83 1.04
CA ARG A 88 -0.92 -0.62 1.05
C ARG A 88 -1.76 0.58 0.63
N VAL A 89 -1.66 1.65 1.41
CA VAL A 89 -2.34 2.93 1.18
C VAL A 89 -1.29 4.04 1.04
N GLY A 90 -0.81 4.19 -0.20
CA GLY A 90 0.36 5.01 -0.54
C GLY A 90 0.02 6.29 -1.28
N THR A 91 1.05 7.11 -1.49
CA THR A 91 1.03 8.22 -2.44
C THR A 91 2.02 7.93 -3.55
N ALA A 92 1.77 8.45 -4.75
CA ALA A 92 2.63 8.21 -5.91
C ALA A 92 2.75 9.45 -6.80
N GLY A 93 3.88 9.51 -7.52
CA GLY A 93 4.13 10.50 -8.56
C GLY A 93 3.57 10.03 -9.90
N VAL A 94 2.87 10.90 -10.62
CA VAL A 94 2.23 10.61 -11.90
C VAL A 94 3.24 10.64 -13.04
N PHE A 95 3.26 9.58 -13.85
CA PHE A 95 3.90 9.56 -15.16
C PHE A 95 2.92 9.85 -16.29
N ASP A 96 1.75 9.21 -16.26
CA ASP A 96 0.72 9.38 -17.30
C ASP A 96 0.08 10.78 -17.20
N PRO A 97 0.29 11.66 -18.20
CA PRO A 97 -0.21 13.04 -18.14
C PRO A 97 -1.75 13.15 -18.18
N THR A 98 -2.46 12.06 -18.41
CA THR A 98 -3.93 12.02 -18.37
C THR A 98 -4.49 11.69 -16.99
N LEU A 99 -3.63 11.30 -16.03
CA LEU A 99 -4.03 11.06 -14.65
C LEU A 99 -4.02 12.37 -13.85
N GLU A 100 -5.19 12.75 -13.36
CA GLU A 100 -5.34 13.91 -12.47
C GLU A 100 -4.81 13.60 -11.06
N LEU A 101 -4.32 14.65 -10.38
CA LEU A 101 -4.02 14.56 -8.96
C LEU A 101 -5.26 14.16 -8.15
N ARG A 102 -5.04 13.55 -6.98
CA ARG A 102 -6.07 12.97 -6.10
C ARG A 102 -6.75 11.72 -6.63
N ARG A 103 -6.59 11.36 -7.90
CA ARG A 103 -7.09 10.08 -8.42
C ARG A 103 -6.41 8.91 -7.71
N VAL A 104 -7.18 7.85 -7.48
CA VAL A 104 -6.67 6.61 -6.86
C VAL A 104 -6.36 5.60 -7.96
N VAL A 105 -5.18 4.97 -7.86
CA VAL A 105 -4.74 3.87 -8.72
C VAL A 105 -4.69 2.58 -7.90
N ALA A 106 -5.35 1.52 -8.36
CA ALA A 106 -5.06 0.16 -7.92
C ALA A 106 -3.99 -0.45 -8.83
N ALA A 107 -2.83 -0.77 -8.27
CA ALA A 107 -1.71 -1.32 -9.02
C ALA A 107 -1.99 -2.78 -9.40
N THR A 108 -2.35 -3.04 -10.65
CA THR A 108 -2.64 -4.39 -11.18
C THR A 108 -1.41 -5.09 -11.76
N GLU A 109 -0.36 -4.32 -12.04
CA GLU A 109 0.95 -4.79 -12.44
C GLU A 109 2.01 -3.88 -11.83
N CYS A 110 3.16 -4.42 -11.45
CA CYS A 110 4.28 -3.65 -10.92
C CYS A 110 5.59 -4.04 -11.62
N ILE A 111 6.34 -3.04 -12.06
CA ILE A 111 7.75 -3.19 -12.46
C ILE A 111 8.64 -2.50 -11.43
N THR A 112 9.92 -2.86 -11.37
CA THR A 112 10.83 -2.27 -10.39
C THR A 112 12.29 -2.30 -10.84
N ASN A 113 13.08 -1.35 -10.34
CA ASN A 113 14.55 -1.40 -10.40
C ASN A 113 15.17 -2.05 -9.15
N SER A 114 14.36 -2.40 -8.15
CA SER A 114 14.84 -3.07 -6.94
C SER A 114 15.21 -4.51 -7.23
N SER A 115 16.34 -4.96 -6.67
CA SER A 115 16.77 -6.35 -6.81
C SER A 115 16.05 -7.31 -5.85
N MET A 116 15.35 -6.80 -4.84
CA MET A 116 14.80 -7.62 -3.76
C MET A 116 13.75 -8.64 -4.24
N PRO A 117 12.74 -8.27 -5.08
CA PRO A 117 11.77 -9.25 -5.57
C PRO A 117 12.41 -10.44 -6.32
N ALA A 118 13.42 -10.17 -7.15
CA ALA A 118 14.15 -11.22 -7.85
C ALA A 118 14.86 -12.15 -6.86
N GLN A 119 15.49 -11.61 -5.80
CA GLN A 119 16.15 -12.43 -4.77
C GLN A 119 15.16 -13.29 -3.98
N VAL A 120 13.99 -12.76 -3.64
CA VAL A 120 12.90 -13.52 -2.98
C VAL A 120 12.45 -14.71 -3.83
N PHE A 121 12.46 -14.55 -5.15
CA PHE A 121 12.11 -15.61 -6.10
C PHE A 121 13.30 -16.43 -6.61
N ALA A 122 14.45 -16.38 -5.95
CA ALA A 122 15.67 -17.09 -6.37
C ALA A 122 16.07 -16.81 -7.84
N ASN A 123 15.86 -15.56 -8.29
CA ASN A 123 16.06 -15.04 -9.65
C ASN A 123 15.15 -15.66 -10.73
N GLU A 124 14.08 -16.34 -10.35
CA GLU A 124 13.02 -16.72 -11.28
C GLU A 124 12.17 -15.50 -11.64
N ALA A 125 11.92 -15.31 -12.94
CA ALA A 125 11.01 -14.27 -13.40
C ALA A 125 9.57 -14.61 -12.96
N ARG A 126 8.99 -13.77 -12.09
CA ARG A 126 7.60 -13.89 -11.65
C ARG A 126 6.89 -12.53 -11.76
N PRO A 127 5.62 -12.53 -12.15
CA PRO A 127 4.85 -11.29 -12.21
C PRO A 127 4.64 -10.72 -10.80
N LEU A 128 4.77 -9.40 -10.67
CA LEU A 128 4.46 -8.67 -9.45
C LEU A 128 3.07 -8.07 -9.60
N THR A 129 2.08 -8.78 -9.07
CA THR A 129 0.66 -8.46 -9.21
C THR A 129 -0.06 -8.55 -7.87
N PRO A 130 -1.17 -7.83 -7.67
CA PRO A 130 -1.98 -7.98 -6.47
C PRO A 130 -2.63 -9.36 -6.42
N THR A 131 -3.20 -9.70 -5.26
CA THR A 131 -4.13 -10.82 -5.17
C THR A 131 -5.36 -10.54 -6.06
N PRO A 132 -5.69 -11.41 -7.05
CA PRO A 132 -6.77 -11.13 -7.99
C PRO A 132 -8.13 -10.85 -7.34
N ALA A 133 -8.45 -11.58 -6.26
CA ALA A 133 -9.69 -11.36 -5.51
C ALA A 133 -9.78 -9.95 -4.91
N LEU A 134 -8.67 -9.40 -4.38
CA LEU A 134 -8.65 -8.05 -3.81
C LEU A 134 -8.75 -6.98 -4.90
N ALA A 135 -8.08 -7.17 -6.04
CA ALA A 135 -8.19 -6.25 -7.18
C ALA A 135 -9.62 -6.20 -7.73
N ASN A 136 -10.27 -7.36 -7.89
CA ASN A 136 -11.67 -7.43 -8.30
C ASN A 136 -12.62 -6.81 -7.26
N MET A 137 -12.33 -6.98 -5.97
CA MET A 137 -13.10 -6.34 -4.91
C MET A 137 -12.97 -4.82 -4.97
N ALA A 138 -11.76 -4.29 -5.18
CA ALA A 138 -11.56 -2.85 -5.34
C ALA A 138 -12.34 -2.27 -6.53
N LEU A 139 -12.33 -2.94 -7.68
CA LEU A 139 -13.13 -2.53 -8.85
C LEU A 139 -14.64 -2.51 -8.56
N ARG A 140 -15.15 -3.53 -7.85
CA ARG A 140 -16.56 -3.58 -7.44
C ARG A 140 -16.90 -2.42 -6.50
N VAL A 141 -16.14 -2.26 -5.42
CA VAL A 141 -16.37 -1.19 -4.43
C VAL A 141 -16.24 0.19 -5.06
N ALA A 142 -15.34 0.38 -6.03
CA ALA A 142 -15.22 1.64 -6.75
C ALA A 142 -16.48 1.95 -7.57
N THR A 143 -17.04 0.93 -8.24
CA THR A 143 -18.31 1.04 -8.97
C THR A 143 -19.48 1.36 -8.03
N GLU A 144 -19.53 0.71 -6.86
CA GLU A 144 -20.60 0.90 -5.87
C GLU A 144 -20.53 2.28 -5.18
N THR A 145 -19.33 2.80 -4.95
CA THR A 145 -19.11 4.11 -4.30
C THR A 145 -19.02 5.28 -5.27
N GLY A 146 -18.93 5.02 -6.58
CA GLY A 146 -18.71 6.04 -7.60
C GLY A 146 -17.31 6.65 -7.59
N LEU A 147 -16.34 5.98 -6.95
CA LEU A 147 -14.95 6.41 -6.92
C LEU A 147 -14.30 6.13 -8.28
N ASP A 148 -13.67 7.14 -8.87
CA ASP A 148 -12.93 7.00 -10.14
C ASP A 148 -11.58 6.29 -9.91
N LEU A 149 -11.63 4.95 -9.93
CA LEU A 149 -10.47 4.10 -9.74
C LEU A 149 -9.79 3.83 -11.09
N ALA A 150 -8.55 4.31 -11.23
CA ALA A 150 -7.66 3.84 -12.28
C ALA A 150 -7.04 2.49 -11.90
N THR A 151 -6.75 1.65 -12.89
CA THR A 151 -6.01 0.40 -12.69
C THR A 151 -4.93 0.26 -13.75
N GLY A 152 -3.76 -0.24 -13.37
CA GLY A 152 -2.71 -0.46 -14.35
C GLY A 152 -1.35 -0.71 -13.73
N LYS A 153 -0.34 -0.52 -14.59
CA LYS A 153 1.07 -0.78 -14.31
C LYS A 153 1.68 0.38 -13.52
N VAL A 154 2.40 0.06 -12.46
CA VAL A 154 3.13 1.02 -11.62
C VAL A 154 4.61 0.67 -11.56
N PHE A 155 5.43 1.65 -11.18
CA PHE A 155 6.86 1.47 -11.01
C PHE A 155 7.27 1.67 -9.55
N THR A 156 7.89 0.65 -8.96
CA THR A 156 8.55 0.76 -7.66
C THR A 156 10.02 1.10 -7.85
N THR A 157 10.46 2.27 -7.38
CA THR A 157 11.86 2.71 -7.45
C THR A 157 12.57 2.63 -6.10
N ASP A 158 13.84 2.20 -6.10
CA ASP A 158 14.75 2.39 -4.97
C ASP A 158 15.36 3.81 -4.94
N ILE A 159 15.16 4.61 -6.00
CA ILE A 159 15.78 5.93 -6.21
C ILE A 159 14.69 7.00 -6.27
N PHE A 160 14.49 7.74 -5.17
CA PHE A 160 13.55 8.86 -5.14
C PHE A 160 14.08 10.08 -5.92
N TYR A 161 15.36 10.40 -5.72
CA TYR A 161 16.06 11.47 -6.45
C TYR A 161 16.69 10.88 -7.70
N GLU A 162 15.85 10.64 -8.70
CA GLU A 162 16.21 9.97 -9.96
C GLU A 162 17.21 10.82 -10.78
N PRO A 163 18.42 10.30 -11.09
CA PRO A 163 19.38 10.98 -11.97
C PRO A 163 19.01 10.94 -13.46
N ASP A 164 18.17 9.99 -13.89
CA ASP A 164 17.76 9.85 -15.28
C ASP A 164 16.56 10.74 -15.62
N GLU A 165 16.84 11.91 -16.20
CA GLU A 165 15.83 12.92 -16.58
C GLU A 165 14.80 12.39 -17.60
N ASP A 166 15.15 11.36 -18.38
CA ASP A 166 14.28 10.76 -19.40
C ASP A 166 13.39 9.63 -18.85
N LEU A 167 13.56 9.22 -17.58
CA LEU A 167 12.79 8.13 -16.97
C LEU A 167 11.27 8.36 -17.09
N ALA A 168 10.80 9.55 -16.75
CA ALA A 168 9.36 9.84 -16.75
C ALA A 168 8.75 9.68 -18.15
N ALA A 169 9.45 10.16 -19.19
CA ALA A 169 9.00 10.04 -20.57
C ALA A 169 8.98 8.58 -21.04
N ARG A 170 10.01 7.78 -20.71
CA ARG A 170 10.05 6.35 -21.05
C ARG A 170 8.96 5.56 -20.33
N MET A 171 8.78 5.79 -19.02
CA MET A 171 7.76 5.11 -18.23
C MET A 171 6.34 5.42 -18.74
N ALA A 172 6.06 6.68 -19.07
CA ALA A 172 4.79 7.07 -19.69
C ALA A 172 4.58 6.40 -21.06
N ALA A 173 5.62 6.34 -21.91
CA ALA A 173 5.56 5.66 -23.21
C ALA A 173 5.30 4.15 -23.08
N ASP A 174 5.79 3.52 -22.00
CA ASP A 174 5.58 2.10 -21.67
C ASP A 174 4.26 1.81 -20.94
N GLY A 175 3.40 2.82 -20.81
CA GLY A 175 2.08 2.73 -20.17
C GLY A 175 2.14 2.56 -18.65
N VAL A 176 3.22 2.99 -18.00
CA VAL A 176 3.33 3.02 -16.55
C VAL A 176 2.60 4.27 -16.04
N LEU A 177 1.67 4.08 -15.12
CA LEU A 177 0.80 5.13 -14.62
C LEU A 177 1.52 6.07 -13.64
N CYS A 178 2.24 5.49 -12.69
CA CYS A 178 2.84 6.22 -11.57
C CYS A 178 4.06 5.50 -10.97
N VAL A 179 4.81 6.24 -10.16
CA VAL A 179 5.97 5.77 -9.40
C VAL A 179 5.76 5.91 -7.90
N GLU A 180 6.18 4.88 -7.19
CA GLU A 180 6.21 4.77 -5.73
C GLU A 180 7.40 3.89 -5.31
N MET A 181 7.49 3.45 -4.05
CA MET A 181 8.73 2.85 -3.53
C MET A 181 8.56 1.51 -2.79
N GLU A 182 7.37 0.89 -2.73
CA GLU A 182 7.14 -0.31 -1.89
C GLU A 182 6.35 -1.44 -2.56
N THR A 183 5.54 -1.17 -3.58
CA THR A 183 4.54 -2.12 -4.12
C THR A 183 5.17 -3.41 -4.63
N ALA A 184 6.32 -3.33 -5.31
CA ALA A 184 7.04 -4.51 -5.78
C ALA A 184 7.46 -5.44 -4.63
N GLY A 185 7.92 -4.86 -3.50
CA GLY A 185 8.29 -5.64 -2.32
C GLY A 185 7.08 -6.29 -1.66
N LEU A 186 5.97 -5.56 -1.56
CA LEU A 186 4.71 -6.09 -1.05
C LEU A 186 4.23 -7.29 -1.86
N TYR A 187 4.16 -7.17 -3.18
CA TYR A 187 3.66 -8.25 -4.04
C TYR A 187 4.60 -9.46 -4.04
N ALA A 188 5.92 -9.25 -4.01
CA ALA A 188 6.88 -10.34 -3.93
C ALA A 188 6.74 -11.14 -2.62
N LEU A 189 6.66 -10.45 -1.49
CA LEU A 189 6.57 -11.08 -0.18
C LEU A 189 5.21 -11.71 0.08
N ALA A 190 4.11 -11.08 -0.35
CA ALA A 190 2.80 -11.71 -0.28
C ALA A 190 2.78 -13.05 -1.03
N ALA A 191 3.37 -13.10 -2.24
CA ALA A 191 3.49 -14.34 -3.00
C ALA A 191 4.39 -15.39 -2.30
N ALA A 192 5.50 -14.97 -1.69
CA ALA A 192 6.43 -15.87 -1.01
C ALA A 192 5.88 -16.42 0.32
N GLU A 193 5.14 -15.60 1.07
CA GLU A 193 4.57 -15.95 2.38
C GLU A 193 3.17 -16.59 2.28
N GLY A 194 2.60 -16.67 1.08
CA GLY A 194 1.21 -17.12 0.90
C GLY A 194 0.17 -16.14 1.44
N GLY A 195 0.54 -14.87 1.56
CA GLY A 195 -0.32 -13.76 1.97
C GLY A 195 -1.10 -13.15 0.80
N ARG A 196 -2.02 -12.25 1.13
CA ARG A 196 -2.81 -11.48 0.16
C ARG A 196 -2.40 -10.02 0.20
N ALA A 197 -2.33 -9.38 -0.96
CA ALA A 197 -1.91 -7.99 -1.05
C ALA A 197 -2.61 -7.19 -2.15
N LEU A 198 -2.76 -5.89 -1.89
CA LEU A 198 -3.21 -4.87 -2.85
C LEU A 198 -2.50 -3.55 -2.53
N SER A 199 -2.09 -2.81 -3.56
CA SER A 199 -1.58 -1.44 -3.41
C SER A 199 -2.56 -0.45 -4.03
N LEU A 200 -3.00 0.50 -3.20
CA LEU A 200 -3.83 1.64 -3.56
C LEU A 200 -2.98 2.91 -3.42
N LEU A 201 -2.92 3.71 -4.47
CA LEU A 201 -2.02 4.86 -4.57
C LEU A 201 -2.80 6.11 -4.94
N THR A 202 -2.76 7.12 -4.08
CA THR A 202 -3.29 8.46 -4.40
C THR A 202 -2.23 9.26 -5.14
N MET A 203 -2.60 9.84 -6.29
CA MET A 203 -1.70 10.70 -7.07
C MET A 203 -1.48 12.03 -6.34
N SER A 204 -0.24 12.29 -5.91
CA SER A 204 0.10 13.48 -5.10
C SER A 204 0.90 14.54 -5.85
N ASP A 205 1.68 14.13 -6.85
CA ASP A 205 2.62 14.98 -7.56
C ASP A 205 2.67 14.56 -9.03
N HIS A 206 2.83 15.50 -9.94
CA HIS A 206 2.92 15.23 -11.37
C HIS A 206 4.35 15.50 -11.87
N LEU A 207 5.02 14.45 -12.32
CA LEU A 207 6.45 14.54 -12.65
C LEU A 207 6.74 15.29 -13.97
N SER A 208 5.76 15.43 -14.87
CA SER A 208 5.95 16.18 -16.11
C SER A 208 5.54 17.64 -16.02
N THR A 209 4.51 17.98 -15.23
CA THR A 209 4.04 19.37 -15.06
C THR A 209 4.66 20.08 -13.85
N GLY A 210 5.19 19.32 -12.90
CA GLY A 210 5.69 19.84 -11.62
C GLY A 210 4.60 20.23 -10.63
N GLU A 211 3.33 19.93 -10.94
CA GLU A 211 2.21 20.17 -10.03
C GLU A 211 2.29 19.24 -8.81
N SER A 212 1.99 19.77 -7.62
CA SER A 212 2.01 18.99 -6.39
C SER A 212 0.87 19.44 -5.47
N LEU A 213 0.22 18.49 -4.80
CA LEU A 213 -0.73 18.80 -3.75
C LEU A 213 -0.03 19.49 -2.57
N SER A 214 -0.66 20.53 -2.02
CA SER A 214 -0.28 21.11 -0.73
C SER A 214 -0.44 20.09 0.41
N LEU A 215 0.13 20.37 1.59
CA LEU A 215 0.02 19.46 2.74
C LEU A 215 -1.44 19.17 3.14
N ASP A 216 -2.31 20.18 3.12
CA ASP A 216 -3.74 20.03 3.48
C ASP A 216 -4.51 19.23 2.42
N GLU A 217 -4.20 19.45 1.14
CA GLU A 217 -4.81 18.69 0.03
C GLU A 217 -4.35 17.24 0.00
N ARG A 218 -3.10 16.98 0.40
CA ARG A 218 -2.62 15.61 0.63
C ARG A 218 -3.46 14.95 1.73
N GLN A 219 -3.71 15.62 2.85
CA GLN A 219 -4.50 15.03 3.93
C GLN A 219 -5.94 14.68 3.50
N THR A 220 -6.65 15.59 2.82
CA THR A 220 -8.03 15.35 2.38
C THR A 220 -8.15 14.31 1.26
N SER A 221 -7.21 14.27 0.32
CA SER A 221 -7.18 13.23 -0.72
C SER A 221 -6.82 11.84 -0.17
N LEU A 222 -6.08 11.79 0.94
CA LEU A 222 -5.79 10.54 1.64
C LEU A 222 -7.04 9.97 2.33
N ASP A 223 -7.93 10.80 2.87
CA ASP A 223 -9.18 10.32 3.51
C ASP A 223 -10.03 9.50 2.54
N GLN A 224 -10.21 9.99 1.30
CA GLN A 224 -10.97 9.25 0.29
C GLN A 224 -10.37 7.86 0.00
N MET A 225 -9.04 7.76 -0.10
CA MET A 225 -8.36 6.48 -0.30
C MET A 225 -8.48 5.57 0.94
N ILE A 226 -8.37 6.12 2.14
CA ILE A 226 -8.48 5.36 3.39
C ILE A 226 -9.89 4.79 3.55
N GLU A 227 -10.92 5.61 3.36
CA GLU A 227 -12.32 5.18 3.38
C GLU A 227 -12.60 4.11 2.33
N PHE A 228 -12.06 4.29 1.12
CA PHE A 228 -12.15 3.31 0.05
C PHE A 228 -11.45 1.99 0.42
N ALA A 229 -10.23 2.04 0.96
CA ALA A 229 -9.50 0.85 1.39
C ALA A 229 -10.25 0.09 2.48
N LEU A 230 -10.81 0.79 3.48
CA LEU A 230 -11.64 0.19 4.53
C LEU A 230 -12.93 -0.43 3.97
N ALA A 231 -13.57 0.21 2.98
CA ALA A 231 -14.72 -0.36 2.29
C ALA A 231 -14.35 -1.65 1.52
N VAL A 232 -13.17 -1.70 0.89
CA VAL A 232 -12.63 -2.92 0.26
C VAL A 232 -12.39 -4.02 1.29
N VAL A 233 -11.79 -3.69 2.44
CA VAL A 233 -11.56 -4.65 3.53
C VAL A 233 -12.88 -5.23 4.04
N LEU A 234 -13.89 -4.38 4.27
CA LEU A 234 -15.20 -4.81 4.73
C LEU A 234 -15.90 -5.73 3.72
N ALA A 235 -15.91 -5.34 2.44
CA ALA A 235 -16.54 -6.12 1.38
C ALA A 235 -15.82 -7.46 1.14
N ASP A 236 -14.50 -7.49 1.27
CA ASP A 236 -13.71 -8.72 1.19
C ASP A 236 -13.98 -9.67 2.35
N SER A 237 -14.08 -9.16 3.58
CA SER A 237 -14.42 -9.98 4.76
C SER A 237 -15.78 -10.66 4.59
N GLN A 238 -16.78 -9.94 4.08
CA GLN A 238 -18.13 -10.47 3.86
C GLN A 238 -18.22 -11.49 2.72
N ALA A 239 -17.22 -11.56 1.84
CA ALA A 239 -17.17 -12.50 0.72
C ALA A 239 -16.46 -13.82 1.08
N ILE A 240 -15.79 -13.89 2.23
CA ILE A 240 -15.02 -15.06 2.69
C ILE A 240 -15.80 -15.87 3.73
N GLU A 241 -16.80 -15.27 4.38
CA GLU A 241 -17.79 -15.94 5.24
C GLU A 241 -18.82 -16.74 4.42
#